data_AF-A0A960G2A9-F1
#
_entry.id   AF-A0A960G2A9-F1
#
_cell.length_a   1.000
_cell.length_b   1.000
_cell.length_c   1.000
_cell.angle_alpha   90.00
_cell.angle_beta   90.00
_cell.angle_gamma   90.00
#
_symmetry.space_group_name_H-M   'P 1'
#
loop_
_entity.id
_entity.type
_entity.pdbx_description
1 polymer ?
#
loop_
_entity_poly.entity_id
_entity_poly.type
_entity_poly.pdbx_seq_one_letter_code
_entity_poly.pdbx_strand_id
1 'polypeptide(L)'
;MSTGDDANRLAAEARARVLIDRQLTDAGWSVQDSRALNLFAAQGVARREATMATGHGRADYLLYVDQRVVGVIEAKPEGTPLSGVEWQSAMY
;
A
#
# COMPACT_ATOMS: atom_id res chain seq x y z
N MET A 1 -13.38 13.28 23.23
CA MET A 1 -12.09 12.64 22.91
C MET A 1 -12.15 12.10 21.47
N SER A 2 -12.09 12.93 20.42
CA SER A 2 -12.42 12.43 19.06
C SER A 2 -11.73 13.15 17.89
N THR A 3 -10.67 13.93 18.12
CA THR A 3 -10.01 14.66 17.01
C THR A 3 -8.49 14.63 17.14
N GLY A 4 -7.97 14.73 18.38
CA GLY A 4 -6.53 14.59 18.65
C GLY A 4 -5.99 13.18 18.39
N ASP A 5 -6.76 12.14 18.75
CA ASP A 5 -6.33 10.74 18.59
C ASP A 5 -6.34 10.31 17.11
N ASP A 6 -7.34 10.74 16.32
CA ASP A 6 -7.39 10.48 14.88
C ASP A 6 -6.27 11.19 14.13
N ALA A 7 -5.97 12.44 14.48
CA ALA A 7 -4.85 13.18 13.89
C ALA A 7 -3.50 12.49 14.19
N ASN A 8 -3.33 11.97 15.40
CA ASN A 8 -2.13 11.25 15.78
C ASN A 8 -2.00 9.91 15.03
N ARG A 9 -3.12 9.19 14.85
CA ARG A 9 -3.17 7.96 14.04
C ARG A 9 -2.80 8.22 12.58
N LEU A 10 -3.40 9.26 11.96
CA LEU A 10 -3.08 9.67 10.59
C LEU A 10 -1.59 10.01 10.44
N ALA A 11 -1.02 10.71 11.42
CA ALA A 11 0.41 11.03 11.41
C ALA A 11 1.29 9.76 11.53
N ALA A 12 0.85 8.75 12.28
CA ALA A 12 1.57 7.48 12.39
C ALA A 12 1.50 6.66 11.10
N GLU A 13 0.34 6.60 10.44
CA GLU A 13 0.18 5.94 9.14
C GLU A 13 1.00 6.63 8.05
N ALA A 14 1.05 7.97 8.05
CA ALA A 14 1.91 8.72 7.13
C ALA A 14 3.41 8.39 7.32
N ARG A 15 3.86 8.24 8.58
CA ARG A 15 5.24 7.78 8.87
C ARG A 15 5.47 6.35 8.38
N ALA A 16 4.51 5.46 8.55
CA ALA A 16 4.59 4.09 8.04
C ALA A 16 4.74 4.07 6.52
N ARG A 17 3.98 4.89 5.78
CA ARG A 17 4.11 5.01 4.31
C ARG A 17 5.51 5.45 3.88
N VAL A 18 6.11 6.43 4.56
CA VAL A 18 7.48 6.87 4.27
C VAL A 18 8.49 5.73 4.44
N LEU A 19 8.30 4.89 5.46
CA LEU A 19 9.16 3.72 5.67
C LEU A 19 8.93 2.64 4.61
N ILE A 20 7.67 2.34 4.28
CA ILE A 20 7.30 1.35 3.26
C ILE A 20 7.83 1.76 1.89
N ASP A 21 7.73 3.04 1.52
CA ASP A 21 8.28 3.58 0.28
C ASP A 21 9.79 3.31 0.15
N ARG A 22 10.54 3.54 1.24
CA ARG A 22 11.98 3.28 1.30
C ARG A 22 12.26 1.79 1.15
N GLN A 23 11.58 0.95 1.92
CA GLN A 23 11.75 -0.52 1.86
C GLN A 23 11.45 -1.10 0.48
N LEU A 24 10.38 -0.64 -0.17
CA LEU A 24 10.03 -1.04 -1.53
C LEU A 24 11.10 -0.60 -2.53
N THR A 25 11.55 0.66 -2.44
CA THR A 25 12.60 1.20 -3.32
C THR A 25 13.92 0.44 -3.14
N ASP A 26 14.33 0.20 -1.89
CA ASP A 26 15.56 -0.54 -1.54
C ASP A 26 15.48 -2.00 -2.02
N ALA A 27 14.27 -2.58 -2.07
CA ALA A 27 13.99 -3.90 -2.63
C ALA A 27 13.86 -3.91 -4.18
N GLY A 28 14.08 -2.77 -4.84
CA GLY A 28 14.07 -2.65 -6.31
C GLY A 28 12.70 -2.42 -6.95
N TRP A 29 11.67 -2.09 -6.17
CA TRP A 29 10.35 -1.75 -6.70
C TRP A 29 10.29 -0.30 -7.20
N SER A 30 9.63 -0.09 -8.33
CA SER A 30 9.25 1.25 -8.78
C SER A 30 8.00 1.71 -8.03
N VAL A 31 8.16 2.60 -7.05
CA VAL A 31 7.03 3.15 -6.27
C VAL A 31 6.43 4.36 -7.00
N GLN A 32 5.15 4.30 -7.33
CA GLN A 32 4.49 5.29 -8.20
C GLN A 32 3.11 5.69 -7.68
N ASP A 33 2.74 6.94 -7.93
CA ASP A 33 1.39 7.44 -7.65
C ASP A 33 0.44 7.12 -8.81
N SER A 34 -0.85 7.00 -8.51
CA SER A 34 -1.89 6.68 -9.50
C SER A 34 -1.90 7.61 -10.73
N ARG A 35 -1.51 8.88 -10.59
CA ARG A 35 -1.47 9.86 -11.69
C ARG A 35 -0.30 9.66 -12.66
N ALA A 36 0.77 9.01 -12.20
CA ALA A 36 2.01 8.81 -12.96
C ALA A 36 2.26 7.32 -13.26
N LEU A 37 1.22 6.49 -13.15
CA LEU A 37 1.35 5.04 -13.24
C LEU A 37 1.83 4.60 -14.63
N ASN A 38 3.01 4.02 -14.67
CA ASN A 38 3.61 3.32 -15.78
C ASN A 38 4.04 1.92 -15.32
N LEU A 39 3.22 0.93 -15.67
CA LEU A 39 3.48 -0.48 -15.35
C LEU A 39 4.69 -1.08 -16.09
N PHE A 40 5.26 -0.36 -17.07
CA PHE A 40 6.46 -0.78 -17.82
C PHE A 40 7.75 -0.17 -17.25
N ALA A 41 7.69 0.65 -16.20
CA ALA A 41 8.86 1.34 -15.67
C ALA A 41 9.89 0.38 -15.01
N ALA A 42 9.44 -0.78 -14.54
CA ALA A 42 10.27 -1.81 -13.92
C ALA A 42 9.53 -3.16 -13.93
N GLN A 43 10.23 -4.26 -13.63
CA GLN A 43 9.60 -5.57 -13.43
C GLN A 43 8.61 -5.54 -12.25
N GLY A 44 8.99 -4.89 -11.15
CA GLY A 44 8.15 -4.68 -9.97
C GLY A 44 7.69 -3.22 -9.86
N VAL A 45 6.37 -3.00 -9.80
CA VAL A 45 5.76 -1.66 -9.64
C VAL A 45 4.83 -1.67 -8.43
N ALA A 46 5.03 -0.74 -7.50
CA ALA A 46 4.16 -0.53 -6.36
C ALA A 46 3.35 0.75 -6.55
N ARG A 47 2.04 0.62 -6.78
CA ARG A 47 1.13 1.75 -6.95
C ARG A 47 0.59 2.19 -5.59
N ARG A 48 0.86 3.44 -5.19
CA ARG A 48 0.30 4.04 -3.97
C ARG A 48 -1.21 4.31 -4.10
N GLU A 49 -1.90 4.17 -2.98
CA GLU A 49 -3.26 4.65 -2.75
C GLU A 49 -4.27 4.15 -3.79
N ALA A 50 -4.18 2.87 -4.14
CA ALA A 50 -4.99 2.27 -5.19
C ALA A 50 -6.45 2.11 -4.75
N THR A 51 -7.36 2.76 -5.47
CA THR A 51 -8.79 2.41 -5.40
C THR A 51 -8.99 1.03 -6.03
N MET A 52 -9.53 0.10 -5.26
CA MET A 52 -9.84 -1.25 -5.70
C MET A 52 -11.18 -1.26 -6.45
N ALA A 53 -11.57 -2.43 -6.99
CA ALA A 53 -12.88 -2.58 -7.62
C ALA A 53 -14.01 -2.11 -6.69
N THR A 54 -15.13 -1.66 -7.27
CA THR A 54 -16.28 -1.14 -6.51
C THR A 54 -16.68 -2.10 -5.40
N GLY A 55 -16.72 -1.61 -4.16
CA GLY A 55 -17.04 -2.39 -2.95
C GLY A 55 -15.84 -2.96 -2.19
N HIS A 56 -14.62 -2.87 -2.72
CA HIS A 56 -13.42 -3.49 -2.12
C HIS A 56 -12.50 -2.49 -1.39
N GLY A 57 -12.92 -1.22 -1.25
CA GLY A 57 -12.17 -0.21 -0.52
C GLY A 57 -10.93 0.33 -1.24
N ARG A 58 -9.94 0.76 -0.46
CA ARG A 58 -8.65 1.30 -0.94
C ARG A 58 -7.53 0.47 -0.33
N ALA A 59 -6.51 0.18 -1.13
CA ALA A 59 -5.25 -0.39 -0.66
C ALA A 59 -4.19 0.71 -0.60
N ASP A 60 -3.32 0.66 0.40
CA ASP A 60 -2.23 1.62 0.51
C ASP A 60 -1.18 1.42 -0.58
N TYR A 61 -0.91 0.17 -0.93
CA TYR A 61 -0.13 -0.19 -2.11
C TYR A 61 -0.76 -1.38 -2.83
N LEU A 62 -0.83 -1.29 -4.16
CA LEU A 62 -1.13 -2.40 -5.05
C LEU A 62 0.14 -2.79 -5.80
N LEU A 63 0.55 -4.04 -5.67
CA LEU A 63 1.82 -4.54 -6.18
C LEU A 63 1.62 -5.23 -7.53
N TYR A 64 2.47 -4.89 -8.49
CA TYR A 64 2.51 -5.49 -9.81
C TYR A 64 3.86 -6.14 -10.09
N VAL A 65 3.86 -7.37 -10.62
CA VAL A 65 5.02 -7.99 -11.25
C VAL A 65 4.65 -8.35 -12.68
N ASP A 66 5.48 -7.94 -13.64
CA ASP A 66 5.22 -8.14 -15.07
C ASP A 66 3.81 -7.66 -15.47
N GLN A 67 3.44 -6.47 -14.96
CA GLN A 67 2.14 -5.79 -15.15
C GLN A 67 0.92 -6.54 -14.58
N ARG A 68 1.12 -7.63 -13.83
CA ARG A 68 0.04 -8.37 -13.15
C ARG A 68 0.03 -8.09 -11.66
N VAL A 69 -1.16 -7.96 -11.09
CA VAL A 69 -1.29 -7.76 -9.65
C VAL A 69 -0.86 -9.03 -8.91
N VAL A 70 -0.02 -8.87 -7.90
CA VAL A 70 0.50 -9.98 -7.08
C VAL A 70 0.19 -9.83 -5.59
N GLY A 71 -0.33 -8.68 -5.16
CA GLY A 71 -0.69 -8.47 -3.76
C GLY A 71 -0.97 -7.01 -3.41
N VAL A 72 -1.29 -6.80 -2.14
CA VAL A 72 -1.51 -5.49 -1.53
C VAL A 72 -0.66 -5.34 -0.28
N ILE A 73 -0.29 -4.11 0.06
CA ILE A 73 0.28 -3.75 1.36
C ILE A 73 -0.63 -2.72 1.99
N GLU A 74 -0.99 -2.95 3.26
CA GLU A 74 -1.71 -2.00 4.11
C GLU A 74 -0.75 -1.38 5.12
N ALA A 75 -0.64 -0.06 5.15
CA ALA A 75 0.15 0.65 6.14
C ALA A 75 -0.58 0.62 7.49
N LYS A 76 0.15 0.33 8.56
CA LYS A 76 -0.34 0.39 9.93
C LYS A 76 0.64 1.18 10.80
N PRO A 77 0.15 1.84 11.86
CA PRO A 77 1.03 2.39 12.88
C PRO A 77 1.94 1.31 13.46
N GLU A 78 3.21 1.65 13.68
CA GLU A 78 4.19 0.78 14.33
C GLU A 78 3.67 0.31 15.71
N GLY A 79 3.89 -0.98 16.04
CA GLY A 79 3.41 -1.59 17.28
C GLY A 79 1.97 -2.12 17.24
N THR A 80 1.27 -2.02 16.10
CA THR A 80 -0.05 -2.64 15.91
C THR A 80 0.11 -4.09 15.44
N PRO A 81 -0.52 -5.09 16.10
CA PRO A 81 -0.54 -6.46 15.58
C PRO A 81 -1.18 -6.50 14.19
N LEU A 82 -0.62 -7.29 13.28
CA LEU A 82 -1.24 -7.64 12.00
C LEU A 82 -2.39 -8.66 12.22
N SER A 83 -3.33 -8.38 13.12
CA SER A 83 -4.52 -9.22 13.29
C SER A 83 -5.48 -8.95 12.14
N GLY A 84 -5.74 -9.97 11.31
CA GLY A 84 -6.79 -9.92 10.28
C GLY A 84 -6.31 -9.76 8.84
N VAL A 85 -5.11 -10.21 8.47
CA VAL A 85 -4.79 -10.47 7.04
C VAL A 85 -5.34 -11.85 6.69
N GLU A 86 -6.66 -11.96 6.63
CA GLU A 86 -7.31 -13.11 6.00
C GLU A 86 -7.05 -13.03 4.50
N TRP A 87 -6.47 -14.11 4.00
CA TRP A 87 -6.09 -14.36 2.63
C TRP A 87 -7.17 -13.93 1.63
N GLN A 88 -6.92 -12.84 0.90
CA GLN A 88 -7.63 -12.54 -0.33
C GLN A 88 -6.92 -13.22 -1.51
N SER A 89 -6.72 -14.54 -1.42
CA SER A 89 -6.25 -15.38 -2.54
C SER A 89 -7.37 -15.82 -3.49
N ALA A 90 -8.54 -15.17 -3.45
CA ALA A 90 -9.69 -15.57 -4.27
C ALA A 90 -9.98 -14.68 -5.49
N MET A 91 -9.21 -13.62 -5.78
CA MET A 91 -9.60 -12.63 -6.80
C MET A 91 -8.46 -12.15 -7.71
N TYR A 92 -7.58 -13.04 -8.17
CA TYR A 92 -6.72 -12.80 -9.34
C TYR A 92 -6.77 -13.96 -10.32
#